data_AF-A0A7G6XDU3-F1
#
_entry.id   AF-A0A7G6XDU3-F1
#
_cell.length_a   1.000
_cell.length_b   1.000
_cell.length_c   1.000
_cell.angle_alpha   90.00
_cell.angle_beta   90.00
_cell.angle_gamma   90.00
#
_symmetry.space_group_name_H-M   'P 1'
#
loop_
_entity.id
_entity.type
_entity.pdbx_description
1 polymer ?
#
loop_
_entity_poly.entity_id
_entity_poly.type
_entity_poly.pdbx_seq_one_letter_code
_entity_poly.pdbx_strand_id
1 'polypeptide(L)'
;MRAAARPDLAAIWRRVGALAERCGQDPAEVLAVRRLSHLSGVEPRRIPPVVAGTAGEVPLERRVHQRFRLLRATRRDKHGREWPLAAIAHDFDAPGASLGPLNAGTGLLRMGHAAGVQRFFGVYAGFLLADCKSAVERALALSVTTVSDGRDDLEHLSYLTGITPQAVRQTLDGRPPRLPLKEQVHQRFEHLRRTRPREDGQAHSLTAIAKSFDASGQSLTRLAQGEGMPNLAAAAGIQRFYGVDGGFLLADDTEALATALALIEGELECVERERENPMLAVLRAHDVRSIVTRAGRLSPQGWKSLADHLDDLLAREGQLGLPGTKGGAPTDGAAAEGETP
;
A
#
# COMPACT_ATOMS: atom_id res chain seq x y z
N MET A 1 14.91 -2.16 -27.41
CA MET A 1 14.47 -1.63 -26.10
C MET A 1 12.96 -1.38 -26.17
N ARG A 2 12.14 -2.21 -25.55
CA ARG A 2 10.79 -1.76 -25.19
C ARG A 2 10.97 -0.86 -23.97
N ALA A 3 10.71 0.44 -24.10
CA ALA A 3 10.37 1.23 -22.93
C ALA A 3 9.26 0.47 -22.18
N ALA A 4 9.25 0.48 -20.84
CA ALA A 4 8.12 -0.07 -20.09
C ALA A 4 6.83 0.48 -20.74
N ALA A 5 5.96 -0.43 -21.20
CA ALA A 5 4.78 -0.02 -21.96
C ALA A 5 3.98 0.92 -21.06
N ARG A 6 3.77 2.15 -21.53
CA ARG A 6 3.03 3.14 -20.75
C ARG A 6 1.63 2.59 -20.48
N PRO A 7 1.11 2.67 -19.25
CA PRO A 7 -0.21 2.15 -18.94
C PRO A 7 -1.26 2.81 -19.84
N ASP A 8 -2.12 1.99 -20.46
CA ASP A 8 -3.29 2.50 -21.18
C ASP A 8 -4.37 2.89 -20.15
N LEU A 9 -4.32 4.15 -19.72
CA LEU A 9 -5.26 4.68 -18.74
C LEU A 9 -6.70 4.65 -19.23
N ALA A 10 -6.97 4.79 -20.52
CA ALA A 10 -8.32 4.75 -21.07
C ALA A 10 -8.89 3.32 -20.99
N ALA A 11 -8.07 2.30 -21.24
CA ALA A 11 -8.46 0.90 -21.04
C ALA A 11 -8.66 0.57 -19.56
N ILE A 12 -7.75 1.01 -18.68
CA ILE A 12 -7.88 0.79 -17.22
C ILE A 12 -9.14 1.48 -16.69
N TRP A 13 -9.38 2.72 -17.09
CA TRP A 13 -10.57 3.49 -16.69
C TRP A 13 -11.87 2.76 -17.05
N ARG A 14 -11.99 2.28 -18.28
CA ARG A 14 -13.17 1.51 -18.73
C ARG A 14 -13.33 0.21 -17.94
N ARG A 15 -12.23 -0.50 -17.68
CA ARG A 15 -12.26 -1.74 -16.90
C ARG A 15 -12.74 -1.51 -15.47
N VAL A 16 -12.20 -0.49 -14.80
CA VAL A 16 -12.62 -0.11 -13.43
C VAL A 16 -14.08 0.36 -13.42
N GLY A 17 -14.53 1.11 -14.42
CA GLY A 17 -15.93 1.52 -14.56
C GLY A 17 -16.88 0.31 -14.67
N ALA A 18 -16.57 -0.63 -15.56
CA ALA A 18 -17.36 -1.85 -15.71
C ALA A 18 -17.35 -2.72 -14.43
N LEU A 19 -16.23 -2.76 -13.72
CA LEU A 19 -16.11 -3.44 -12.44
C LEU A 19 -16.98 -2.76 -11.36
N ALA A 20 -16.99 -1.43 -11.29
CA ALA A 20 -17.86 -0.69 -10.38
C ALA A 20 -19.35 -1.00 -10.61
N GLU A 21 -19.78 -1.06 -11.88
CA GLU A 21 -21.16 -1.41 -12.24
C GLU A 21 -21.53 -2.82 -11.75
N ARG A 22 -20.65 -3.81 -11.92
CA ARG A 22 -20.86 -5.17 -11.39
C ARG A 22 -20.91 -5.20 -9.87
N CYS A 23 -20.11 -4.37 -9.20
CA CYS A 23 -20.19 -4.13 -7.76
C CYS A 23 -21.44 -3.33 -7.35
N GLY A 24 -22.31 -2.89 -8.26
CA GLY A 24 -23.46 -2.05 -7.95
C GLY A 24 -23.09 -0.67 -7.39
N GLN A 25 -21.88 -0.18 -7.70
CA GLN A 25 -21.42 1.17 -7.37
C GLN A 25 -21.54 2.07 -8.60
N ASP A 26 -21.77 3.37 -8.39
CA ASP A 26 -21.80 4.34 -9.49
C ASP A 26 -20.36 4.60 -10.00
N PRO A 27 -20.03 4.30 -11.27
CA PRO A 27 -18.73 4.62 -11.85
C PRO A 27 -18.35 6.09 -11.75
N ALA A 28 -19.31 7.01 -11.79
CA ALA A 28 -19.05 8.45 -11.69
C ALA A 28 -18.54 8.85 -10.30
N GLU A 29 -19.01 8.18 -9.24
CA GLU A 29 -18.49 8.36 -7.88
C GLU A 29 -17.15 7.66 -7.69
N VAL A 30 -17.03 6.43 -8.21
CA VAL A 30 -15.81 5.61 -8.09
C VAL A 30 -14.63 6.28 -8.79
N LEU A 31 -14.84 6.79 -10.00
CA LEU A 31 -13.84 7.43 -10.84
C LEU A 31 -13.88 8.96 -10.73
N ALA A 32 -14.48 9.49 -9.67
CA ALA A 32 -14.56 10.93 -9.45
C ALA A 32 -13.17 11.57 -9.45
N VAL A 33 -13.01 12.65 -10.22
CA VAL A 33 -11.74 13.40 -10.36
C VAL A 33 -11.15 13.78 -8.99
N ARG A 34 -12.00 14.15 -8.02
CA ARG A 34 -11.57 14.49 -6.66
C ARG A 34 -10.92 13.29 -5.94
N ARG A 35 -11.51 12.09 -6.06
CA ARG A 35 -10.97 10.86 -5.45
C ARG A 35 -9.64 10.47 -6.10
N LEU A 36 -9.60 10.48 -7.43
CA LEU A 36 -8.38 10.19 -8.18
C LEU A 36 -7.26 11.19 -7.85
N SER A 37 -7.58 12.48 -7.74
CA SER A 37 -6.61 13.49 -7.31
C SER A 37 -6.07 13.22 -5.90
N HIS A 38 -6.96 12.87 -4.96
CA HIS A 38 -6.57 12.54 -3.59
C HIS A 38 -5.64 11.31 -3.50
N LEU A 39 -5.91 10.27 -4.30
CA LEU A 39 -5.12 9.03 -4.31
C LEU A 39 -3.80 9.16 -5.08
N SER A 40 -3.82 9.80 -6.25
CA SER A 40 -2.66 9.89 -7.16
C SER A 40 -1.76 11.11 -6.90
N GLY A 41 -2.30 12.14 -6.25
CA GLY A 41 -1.63 13.43 -6.15
C GLY A 41 -1.67 14.28 -7.42
N VAL A 42 -2.31 13.81 -8.51
CA VAL A 42 -2.42 14.56 -9.76
C VAL A 42 -3.45 15.69 -9.60
N GLU A 43 -3.13 16.88 -10.12
CA GLU A 43 -4.02 18.03 -10.07
C GLU A 43 -5.36 17.73 -10.79
N PRO A 44 -6.54 18.06 -10.20
CA PRO A 44 -7.84 17.71 -10.77
C PRO A 44 -8.02 18.05 -12.24
N ARG A 45 -7.56 19.25 -12.66
CA ARG A 45 -7.68 19.74 -14.04
C ARG A 45 -6.83 18.96 -15.03
N ARG A 46 -5.80 18.25 -14.56
CA ARG A 46 -4.90 17.45 -15.39
C ARG A 46 -5.39 16.02 -15.59
N ILE A 47 -6.29 15.52 -14.74
CA ILE A 47 -6.72 14.11 -14.79
C ILE A 47 -7.36 13.77 -16.15
N PRO A 48 -8.37 14.51 -16.67
CA PRO A 48 -8.96 14.18 -17.95
C PRO A 48 -7.97 14.13 -19.13
N PRO A 49 -7.09 15.13 -19.36
CA PRO A 49 -6.13 15.06 -20.46
C PRO A 49 -5.05 13.98 -20.27
N VAL A 50 -4.66 13.65 -19.02
CA VAL A 50 -3.71 12.56 -18.77
C VAL A 50 -4.34 11.21 -19.09
N VAL A 51 -5.60 10.97 -18.67
CA VAL A 51 -6.35 9.74 -18.99
C VAL A 51 -6.55 9.60 -20.50
N ALA A 52 -6.83 10.71 -21.20
CA ALA A 52 -6.96 10.73 -22.66
C ALA A 52 -5.62 10.61 -23.41
N GLY A 53 -4.47 10.61 -22.72
CA GLY A 53 -3.14 10.55 -23.34
C GLY A 53 -2.74 11.83 -24.09
N THR A 54 -3.41 12.96 -23.82
CA THR A 54 -3.16 14.25 -24.50
C THR A 54 -2.34 15.22 -23.65
N ALA A 55 -2.12 14.93 -22.36
CA ALA A 55 -1.33 15.77 -21.49
C ALA A 55 0.19 15.64 -21.75
N GLY A 56 0.89 16.79 -21.76
CA GLY A 56 2.35 16.83 -21.72
C GLY A 56 2.92 16.42 -20.36
N GLU A 57 4.18 15.94 -20.36
CA GLU A 57 4.92 15.60 -19.13
C GLU A 57 5.24 16.86 -18.31
N VAL A 58 5.04 16.77 -17.01
CA VAL A 58 5.39 17.84 -16.07
C VAL A 58 6.75 17.53 -15.46
N PRO A 59 7.67 18.53 -15.40
CA PRO A 59 8.96 18.37 -14.74
C PRO A 59 8.82 17.83 -13.31
N LEU A 60 9.77 16.99 -12.90
CA LEU A 60 9.73 16.30 -11.61
C LEU A 60 9.58 17.28 -10.44
N GLU A 61 10.33 18.39 -10.46
CA GLU A 61 10.31 19.44 -9.44
C GLU A 61 8.90 19.99 -9.24
N ARG A 62 8.22 20.28 -10.35
CA ARG A 62 6.85 20.80 -10.33
C ARG A 62 5.86 19.76 -9.84
N ARG A 63 5.97 18.50 -10.29
CA ARG A 63 5.10 17.40 -9.81
C ARG A 63 5.26 17.18 -8.31
N VAL A 64 6.49 17.05 -7.82
CA VAL A 64 6.78 16.81 -6.40
C VAL A 64 6.26 17.98 -5.55
N HIS A 65 6.46 19.22 -5.99
CA HIS A 65 5.90 20.40 -5.34
C HIS A 65 4.37 20.38 -5.28
N GLN A 66 3.70 20.17 -6.42
CA GLN A 66 2.24 20.13 -6.51
C GLN A 66 1.65 19.04 -5.62
N ARG A 67 2.25 17.84 -5.64
CA ARG A 67 1.83 16.70 -4.80
C ARG A 67 2.01 16.99 -3.32
N PHE A 68 3.13 17.60 -2.93
CA PHE A 68 3.33 18.01 -1.55
C PHE A 68 2.31 19.05 -1.08
N ARG A 69 1.99 20.04 -1.91
CA ARG A 69 0.94 21.02 -1.62
C ARG A 69 -0.43 20.36 -1.48
N LEU A 70 -0.75 19.40 -2.36
CA LEU A 70 -2.01 18.67 -2.33
C LEU A 70 -2.14 17.78 -1.09
N LEU A 71 -1.07 17.11 -0.67
CA LEU A 71 -1.01 16.35 0.59
C LEU A 71 -1.37 17.25 1.77
N ARG A 72 -0.70 18.39 1.89
CA ARG A 72 -0.96 19.37 2.96
C ARG A 72 -2.38 19.94 2.89
N ALA A 73 -2.92 20.11 1.68
CA ALA A 73 -4.26 20.65 1.46
C ALA A 73 -5.39 19.66 1.78
N THR A 74 -5.15 18.36 1.61
CA THR A 74 -6.20 17.32 1.70
C THR A 74 -6.08 16.44 2.94
N ARG A 75 -4.88 16.32 3.52
CA ARG A 75 -4.62 15.54 4.73
C ARG A 75 -4.29 16.48 5.86
N ARG A 76 -5.35 17.00 6.47
CA ARG A 76 -5.30 18.02 7.53
C ARG A 76 -5.02 17.38 8.90
N ASP A 77 -4.67 18.22 9.88
CA ASP A 77 -4.59 17.77 11.27
C ASP A 77 -5.97 17.43 11.84
N LYS A 78 -6.02 16.91 13.07
CA LYS A 78 -7.27 16.57 13.76
C LYS A 78 -8.25 17.75 13.95
N HIS A 79 -7.81 18.97 13.70
CA HIS A 79 -8.60 20.21 13.76
C HIS A 79 -8.92 20.78 12.38
N GLY A 80 -8.63 20.05 11.29
CA GLY A 80 -8.87 20.51 9.92
C GLY A 80 -7.85 21.54 9.40
N ARG A 81 -6.76 21.79 10.13
CA ARG A 81 -5.73 22.78 9.75
C ARG A 81 -4.63 22.15 8.90
N GLU A 82 -3.94 22.98 8.14
CA GLU A 82 -2.75 22.55 7.41
C GLU A 82 -1.61 22.18 8.36
N TRP A 83 -0.94 21.06 8.09
CA TRP A 83 0.24 20.70 8.85
C TRP A 83 1.36 21.75 8.67
N PRO A 84 1.93 22.28 9.76
CA PRO A 84 3.13 23.11 9.71
C PRO A 84 4.33 22.31 9.17
N LEU A 85 5.21 22.96 8.40
CA LEU A 85 6.41 22.29 7.86
C LEU A 85 7.30 21.70 8.97
N ALA A 86 7.40 22.38 10.11
CA ALA A 86 8.16 21.89 11.26
C ALA A 86 7.56 20.60 11.84
N ALA A 87 6.23 20.49 11.91
CA ALA A 87 5.57 19.28 12.40
C ALA A 87 5.82 18.08 11.46
N ILE A 88 5.75 18.32 10.15
CA ILE A 88 6.05 17.29 9.14
C ILE A 88 7.51 16.85 9.26
N ALA A 89 8.45 17.80 9.30
CA ALA A 89 9.88 17.51 9.34
C ALA A 89 10.33 16.81 10.64
N HIS A 90 9.66 17.11 11.76
CA HIS A 90 9.93 16.47 13.05
C HIS A 90 9.71 14.94 13.01
N ASP A 91 8.76 14.44 12.22
CA ASP A 91 8.50 12.98 12.08
C ASP A 91 9.67 12.17 11.50
N PHE A 92 10.64 12.85 10.89
CA PHE A 92 11.83 12.22 10.31
C PHE A 92 13.11 12.96 10.71
N ASP A 93 13.11 13.52 11.93
CA ASP A 93 14.28 14.10 12.60
C ASP A 93 14.98 15.20 11.77
N ALA A 94 14.20 16.01 11.05
CA ALA A 94 14.70 17.08 10.22
C ALA A 94 14.20 18.46 10.68
N PRO A 95 14.99 19.54 10.48
CA PRO A 95 14.51 20.90 10.70
C PRO A 95 13.37 21.26 9.73
N GLY A 96 12.35 22.00 10.20
CA GLY A 96 11.24 22.46 9.35
C GLY A 96 11.68 23.24 8.09
N ALA A 97 12.78 23.99 8.19
CA ALA A 97 13.37 24.72 7.07
C ALA A 97 13.82 23.81 5.91
N SER A 98 14.08 22.52 6.17
CA SER A 98 14.45 21.54 5.14
C SER A 98 13.35 21.31 4.09
N LEU A 99 12.09 21.62 4.41
CA LEU A 99 10.96 21.55 3.50
C LEU A 99 10.65 22.89 2.81
N GLY A 100 11.35 23.97 3.17
CA GLY A 100 11.14 25.31 2.63
C GLY A 100 11.25 25.38 1.11
N PRO A 101 12.35 24.91 0.50
CA PRO A 101 12.52 24.92 -0.95
C PRO A 101 11.44 24.10 -1.69
N LEU A 102 11.07 22.93 -1.16
CA LEU A 102 9.97 22.14 -1.71
C LEU A 102 8.64 22.91 -1.62
N ASN A 103 8.35 23.50 -0.46
CA ASN A 103 7.11 24.25 -0.25
C ASN A 103 7.02 25.49 -1.16
N ALA A 104 8.15 26.13 -1.47
CA ALA A 104 8.23 27.26 -2.39
C ALA A 104 8.28 26.84 -3.87
N GLY A 105 8.45 25.54 -4.16
CA GLY A 105 8.61 25.04 -5.54
C GLY A 105 9.96 25.38 -6.16
N THR A 106 10.96 25.68 -5.35
CA THR A 106 12.30 26.11 -5.78
C THR A 106 13.35 25.01 -5.69
N GLY A 107 13.02 23.84 -5.15
CA GLY A 107 13.96 22.72 -5.08
C GLY A 107 13.33 21.38 -4.67
N LEU A 108 14.09 20.31 -4.89
CA LEU A 108 13.74 18.95 -4.51
C LEU A 108 14.26 18.59 -3.11
N LEU A 109 13.59 17.61 -2.50
CA LEU A 109 14.02 17.03 -1.23
C LEU A 109 15.23 16.11 -1.40
N ARG A 110 15.94 15.90 -0.30
CA ARG A 110 16.80 14.71 -0.17
C ARG A 110 15.94 13.45 -0.07
N MET A 111 16.47 12.31 -0.51
CA MET A 111 15.78 11.01 -0.48
C MET A 111 15.18 10.69 0.90
N GLY A 112 15.94 10.90 1.98
CA GLY A 112 15.46 10.67 3.35
C GLY A 112 14.24 11.49 3.72
N HIS A 113 14.22 12.77 3.33
CA HIS A 113 13.07 13.65 3.60
C HIS A 113 11.87 13.25 2.72
N ALA A 114 12.09 12.80 1.48
CA ALA A 114 11.00 12.32 0.62
C ALA A 114 10.35 11.03 1.18
N ALA A 115 11.14 10.10 1.71
CA ALA A 115 10.63 8.93 2.43
C ALA A 115 9.85 9.36 3.69
N GLY A 116 10.41 10.29 4.47
CA GLY A 116 9.77 10.82 5.67
C GLY A 116 8.43 11.51 5.41
N VAL A 117 8.37 12.43 4.45
CA VAL A 117 7.12 13.10 4.05
C VAL A 117 6.06 12.09 3.61
N GLN A 118 6.43 11.09 2.81
CA GLN A 118 5.47 10.11 2.33
C GLN A 118 4.93 9.23 3.46
N ARG A 119 5.79 8.82 4.39
CA ARG A 119 5.39 8.09 5.60
C ARG A 119 4.49 8.93 6.50
N PHE A 120 4.84 10.19 6.76
CA PHE A 120 4.04 11.11 7.58
C PHE A 120 2.60 11.23 7.06
N PHE A 121 2.45 11.31 5.74
CA PHE A 121 1.13 11.41 5.10
C PHE A 121 0.47 10.06 4.78
N GLY A 122 1.10 8.93 5.11
CA GLY A 122 0.57 7.59 4.83
C GLY A 122 0.44 7.28 3.33
N VAL A 123 1.30 7.85 2.47
CA VAL A 123 1.37 7.47 1.05
C VAL A 123 2.51 6.53 0.78
N TYR A 124 2.30 5.64 -0.19
CA TYR A 124 3.31 4.70 -0.63
C TYR A 124 4.52 5.43 -1.24
N ALA A 125 5.70 5.16 -0.69
CA ALA A 125 6.91 5.88 -1.06
C ALA A 125 7.61 5.35 -2.33
N GLY A 126 7.14 4.23 -2.89
CA GLY A 126 7.72 3.62 -4.09
C GLY A 126 8.78 2.59 -3.78
N PHE A 127 9.23 1.89 -4.82
CA PHE A 127 10.10 0.73 -4.73
C PHE A 127 11.41 1.02 -4.02
N LEU A 128 12.06 2.18 -4.21
CA LEU A 128 13.32 2.46 -3.53
C LEU A 128 13.14 2.95 -2.08
N LEU A 129 12.07 3.70 -1.82
CA LEU A 129 11.92 4.49 -0.58
C LEU A 129 11.00 3.85 0.46
N ALA A 130 10.07 2.99 0.05
CA ALA A 130 9.11 2.38 0.98
C ALA A 130 9.82 1.52 2.02
N ASP A 131 9.46 1.63 3.29
CA ASP A 131 9.92 0.69 4.31
C ASP A 131 9.40 -0.73 4.02
N CYS A 132 9.94 -1.73 4.73
CA CYS A 132 9.59 -3.13 4.50
C CYS A 132 8.09 -3.41 4.63
N LYS A 133 7.44 -2.82 5.64
CA LYS A 133 6.00 -3.00 5.87
C LYS A 133 5.19 -2.44 4.70
N SER A 134 5.41 -1.17 4.37
CA SER A 134 4.72 -0.48 3.28
C SER A 134 4.92 -1.18 1.93
N ALA A 135 6.12 -1.69 1.65
CA ALA A 135 6.41 -2.40 0.40
C ALA A 135 5.70 -3.76 0.32
N VAL A 136 5.70 -4.55 1.40
CA VAL A 136 5.02 -5.85 1.43
C VAL A 136 3.51 -5.68 1.38
N GLU A 137 2.93 -4.75 2.13
CA GLU A 137 1.50 -4.44 2.09
C GLU A 137 1.06 -4.01 0.68
N ARG A 138 1.86 -3.16 0.03
CA ARG A 138 1.61 -2.74 -1.35
C ARG A 138 1.66 -3.91 -2.33
N ALA A 139 2.68 -4.76 -2.23
CA ALA A 139 2.81 -5.93 -3.10
C ALA A 139 1.65 -6.90 -2.90
N LEU A 140 1.27 -7.20 -1.65
CA LEU A 140 0.11 -8.02 -1.33
C LEU A 140 -1.19 -7.46 -1.93
N ALA A 141 -1.42 -6.15 -1.80
CA ALA A 141 -2.61 -5.49 -2.34
C ALA A 141 -2.71 -5.59 -3.87
N LEU A 142 -1.56 -5.67 -4.57
CA LEU A 142 -1.52 -5.81 -6.02
C LEU A 142 -1.48 -7.29 -6.49
N SER A 143 -1.09 -8.22 -5.62
CA SER A 143 -0.97 -9.67 -5.90
C SER A 143 -2.20 -10.48 -5.48
N VAL A 144 -3.31 -9.84 -5.11
CA VAL A 144 -4.52 -10.50 -4.58
C VAL A 144 -5.14 -11.53 -5.57
N THR A 145 -4.67 -11.60 -6.81
CA THR A 145 -5.12 -12.52 -7.86
C THR A 145 -4.29 -13.79 -8.04
N THR A 146 -3.12 -13.94 -7.41
CA THR A 146 -2.26 -15.13 -7.57
C THR A 146 -2.26 -15.96 -6.29
N VAL A 147 -3.15 -16.95 -6.20
CA VAL A 147 -3.07 -17.98 -5.15
C VAL A 147 -1.99 -18.98 -5.55
N SER A 148 -0.82 -18.96 -4.91
CA SER A 148 0.20 -20.01 -5.03
C SER A 148 0.60 -20.54 -3.65
N ASP A 149 1.30 -21.67 -3.64
CA ASP A 149 1.87 -22.30 -2.45
C ASP A 149 2.72 -21.29 -1.66
N GLY A 150 2.61 -21.24 -0.33
CA GLY A 150 3.08 -20.11 0.49
C GLY A 150 4.60 -19.84 0.45
N ARG A 151 5.39 -20.72 -0.18
CA ARG A 151 6.81 -20.50 -0.49
C ARG A 151 7.01 -19.68 -1.77
N ASP A 152 6.21 -19.95 -2.81
CA ASP A 152 6.22 -19.20 -4.06
C ASP A 152 5.72 -17.77 -3.84
N ASP A 153 4.80 -17.58 -2.89
CA ASP A 153 4.33 -16.27 -2.45
C ASP A 153 5.49 -15.40 -1.90
N LEU A 154 6.40 -15.98 -1.11
CA LEU A 154 7.52 -15.22 -0.53
C LEU A 154 8.57 -14.82 -1.58
N GLU A 155 8.87 -15.72 -2.53
CA GLU A 155 9.78 -15.41 -3.62
C GLU A 155 9.18 -14.38 -4.58
N HIS A 156 7.87 -14.47 -4.84
CA HIS A 156 7.15 -13.48 -5.64
C HIS A 156 7.13 -12.11 -4.96
N LEU A 157 6.81 -12.04 -3.66
CA LEU A 157 6.89 -10.80 -2.88
C LEU A 157 8.32 -10.24 -2.85
N SER A 158 9.33 -11.10 -2.72
CA SER A 158 10.74 -10.71 -2.81
C SER A 158 11.08 -10.09 -4.17
N TYR A 159 10.63 -10.71 -5.26
CA TYR A 159 10.80 -10.19 -6.61
C TYR A 159 10.16 -8.80 -6.79
N LEU A 160 8.93 -8.61 -6.29
CA LEU A 160 8.17 -7.37 -6.39
C LEU A 160 8.70 -6.23 -5.52
N THR A 161 9.25 -6.54 -4.34
CA THR A 161 9.64 -5.54 -3.34
C THR A 161 11.14 -5.28 -3.24
N GLY A 162 11.96 -6.20 -3.75
CA GLY A 162 13.41 -6.19 -3.55
C GLY A 162 13.84 -6.47 -2.12
N ILE A 163 12.96 -7.03 -1.30
CA ILE A 163 13.22 -7.46 0.08
C ILE A 163 13.51 -8.96 0.07
N THR A 164 14.48 -9.43 0.84
CA THR A 164 14.80 -10.86 0.89
C THR A 164 13.61 -11.69 1.41
N PRO A 165 13.43 -12.96 0.98
CA PRO A 165 12.32 -13.79 1.45
C PRO A 165 12.24 -13.89 2.99
N GLN A 166 13.38 -13.91 3.67
CA GLN A 166 13.44 -13.89 5.14
C GLN A 166 12.91 -12.57 5.72
N ALA A 167 13.29 -11.43 5.17
CA ALA A 167 12.82 -10.12 5.61
C ALA A 167 11.34 -9.90 5.29
N VAL A 168 10.84 -10.44 4.17
CA VAL A 168 9.40 -10.51 3.86
C VAL A 168 8.68 -11.30 4.95
N ARG A 169 9.16 -12.51 5.27
CA ARG A 169 8.57 -13.33 6.34
C ARG A 169 8.54 -12.61 7.68
N GLN A 170 9.65 -11.99 8.09
CA GLN A 170 9.72 -11.20 9.31
C GLN A 170 8.72 -10.04 9.30
N THR A 171 8.52 -9.39 8.15
CA THR A 171 7.52 -8.33 7.98
C THR A 171 6.09 -8.85 8.15
N LEU A 172 5.77 -9.99 7.54
CA LEU A 172 4.47 -10.66 7.70
C LEU A 172 4.23 -11.12 9.14
N ASP A 173 5.28 -11.51 9.86
CA ASP A 173 5.25 -11.83 11.29
C ASP A 173 5.15 -10.57 12.20
N GLY A 174 4.98 -9.38 11.62
CA GLY A 174 4.84 -8.11 12.35
C GLY A 174 6.16 -7.55 12.89
N ARG A 175 7.30 -8.06 12.43
CA ARG A 175 8.65 -7.66 12.85
C ARG A 175 9.49 -7.17 11.65
N PRO A 176 9.03 -6.14 10.92
CA PRO A 176 9.73 -5.67 9.72
C PRO A 176 11.16 -5.21 10.05
N PRO A 177 12.17 -5.66 9.30
CA PRO A 177 13.53 -5.16 9.45
C PRO A 177 13.61 -3.65 9.22
N ARG A 178 14.40 -2.95 10.05
CA ARG A 178 14.64 -1.51 9.94
C ARG A 178 16.06 -1.27 9.45
N LEU A 179 16.24 -1.32 8.13
CA LEU A 179 17.52 -1.01 7.52
C LEU A 179 17.73 0.50 7.43
N PRO A 180 18.97 1.01 7.59
CA PRO A 180 19.30 2.36 7.18
C PRO A 180 18.89 2.59 5.72
N LEU A 181 18.25 3.72 5.41
CA LEU A 181 17.72 3.99 4.06
C LEU A 181 18.79 3.82 2.96
N LYS A 182 20.04 4.18 3.25
CA LYS A 182 21.16 4.01 2.31
C LYS A 182 21.36 2.54 1.92
N GLU A 183 21.36 1.66 2.91
CA GLU A 183 21.52 0.23 2.70
C GLU A 183 20.30 -0.35 1.95
N GLN A 184 19.08 0.03 2.35
CA GLN A 184 17.86 -0.38 1.64
C GLN A 184 17.91 -0.01 0.16
N VAL A 185 18.25 1.25 -0.17
CA VAL A 185 18.29 1.72 -1.56
C VAL A 185 19.37 1.00 -2.36
N HIS A 186 20.53 0.75 -1.77
CA HIS A 186 21.58 -0.04 -2.40
C HIS A 186 21.12 -1.49 -2.68
N GLN A 187 20.59 -2.19 -1.67
CA GLN A 187 20.11 -3.57 -1.82
C GLN A 187 19.01 -3.70 -2.88
N ARG A 188 18.05 -2.76 -2.88
CA ARG A 188 16.96 -2.76 -3.86
C ARG A 188 17.44 -2.41 -5.26
N PHE A 189 18.42 -1.51 -5.41
CA PHE A 189 19.03 -1.24 -6.71
C PHE A 189 19.75 -2.47 -7.28
N GLU A 190 20.55 -3.16 -6.47
CA GLU A 190 21.21 -4.40 -6.88
C GLU A 190 20.21 -5.52 -7.18
N HIS A 191 19.09 -5.57 -6.46
CA HIS A 191 17.99 -6.48 -6.78
C HIS A 191 17.40 -6.24 -8.17
N LEU A 192 17.15 -4.99 -8.55
CA LEU A 192 16.69 -4.66 -9.90
C LEU A 192 17.70 -5.14 -10.95
N ARG A 193 18.99 -4.84 -10.75
CA ARG A 193 20.06 -5.23 -11.68
C ARG A 193 20.15 -6.74 -11.89
N ARG A 194 19.93 -7.53 -10.83
CA ARG A 194 19.97 -8.99 -10.85
C ARG A 194 18.71 -9.64 -11.42
N THR A 195 17.53 -9.10 -11.11
CA THR A 195 16.24 -9.74 -11.45
C THR A 195 15.63 -9.27 -12.76
N ARG A 196 16.14 -8.16 -13.31
CA ARG A 196 15.69 -7.58 -14.58
C ARG A 196 16.91 -7.39 -15.49
N PRO A 197 17.56 -8.49 -15.92
CA PRO A 197 18.67 -8.40 -16.86
C PRO A 197 18.17 -8.00 -18.25
N ARG A 198 19.11 -7.66 -19.11
CA ARG A 198 18.87 -7.52 -20.55
C ARG A 198 18.49 -8.86 -21.17
N GLU A 199 18.09 -8.82 -22.44
CA GLU A 199 17.79 -10.00 -23.25
C GLU A 199 18.98 -10.98 -23.35
N ASP A 200 20.23 -10.48 -23.27
CA ASP A 200 21.45 -11.29 -23.24
C ASP A 200 21.78 -11.92 -21.87
N GLY A 201 20.87 -11.78 -20.89
CA GLY A 201 21.04 -12.28 -19.52
C GLY A 201 22.01 -11.46 -18.66
N GLN A 202 22.67 -10.44 -19.21
CA GLN A 202 23.59 -9.60 -18.46
C GLN A 202 22.86 -8.42 -17.79
N ALA A 203 23.39 -7.98 -16.65
CA ALA A 203 22.89 -6.79 -15.98
C ALA A 203 23.06 -5.54 -16.86
N HIS A 204 22.11 -4.61 -16.79
CA HIS A 204 22.24 -3.32 -17.46
C HIS A 204 23.48 -2.57 -16.94
N SER A 205 24.26 -2.02 -17.86
CA SER A 205 25.39 -1.16 -17.50
C SER A 205 24.90 0.12 -16.82
N LEU A 206 25.67 0.63 -15.85
CA LEU A 206 25.33 1.87 -15.15
C LEU A 206 25.22 3.06 -16.12
N THR A 207 26.06 3.10 -17.15
CA THR A 207 25.98 4.11 -18.21
C THR A 207 24.68 4.02 -19.00
N ALA A 208 24.19 2.81 -19.33
CA ALA A 208 22.92 2.65 -20.02
C ALA A 208 21.74 3.11 -19.16
N ILE A 209 21.79 2.80 -17.86
CA ILE A 209 20.77 3.27 -16.90
C ILE A 209 20.80 4.80 -16.83
N ALA A 210 21.96 5.42 -16.58
CA ALA A 210 22.09 6.87 -16.43
C ALA A 210 21.66 7.65 -17.70
N LYS A 211 21.97 7.12 -18.88
CA LYS A 211 21.55 7.70 -20.17
C LYS A 211 20.03 7.74 -20.36
N SER A 212 19.27 6.88 -19.69
CA SER A 212 17.80 6.87 -19.82
C SER A 212 17.10 8.05 -19.14
N PHE A 213 17.83 8.81 -18.31
CA PHE A 213 17.31 9.99 -17.60
C PHE A 213 18.34 11.13 -17.55
N ASP A 214 19.16 11.25 -18.59
CA ASP A 214 20.13 12.34 -18.82
C ASP A 214 21.06 12.63 -17.62
N ALA A 215 21.47 11.58 -16.90
CA ALA A 215 22.35 11.71 -15.74
C ALA A 215 23.78 11.23 -16.01
N SER A 216 24.72 11.70 -15.19
CA SER A 216 26.09 11.16 -15.14
C SER A 216 26.11 9.76 -14.50
N GLY A 217 26.94 8.85 -15.02
CA GLY A 217 27.07 7.50 -14.44
C GLY A 217 27.72 7.44 -13.05
N GLN A 218 28.42 8.48 -12.61
CA GLN A 218 29.20 8.48 -11.36
C GLN A 218 28.33 8.27 -10.11
N SER A 219 27.14 8.86 -10.06
CA SER A 219 26.21 8.66 -8.95
C SER A 219 25.73 7.22 -8.85
N LEU A 220 25.56 6.55 -10.00
CA LEU A 220 25.17 5.14 -10.04
C LEU A 220 26.33 4.21 -9.67
N THR A 221 27.56 4.56 -10.01
CA THR A 221 28.75 3.80 -9.57
C THR A 221 28.84 3.80 -8.04
N ARG A 222 28.73 4.97 -7.41
CA ARG A 222 28.74 5.09 -5.94
C ARG A 222 27.56 4.38 -5.29
N LEU A 223 26.38 4.40 -5.93
CA LEU A 223 25.22 3.64 -5.46
C LEU A 223 25.47 2.12 -5.55
N ALA A 224 26.01 1.63 -6.66
CA ALA A 224 26.35 0.23 -6.86
C ALA A 224 27.44 -0.26 -5.89
N GLN A 225 28.33 0.63 -5.43
CA GLN A 225 29.33 0.34 -4.41
C GLN A 225 28.81 0.48 -2.97
N GLY A 226 27.55 0.90 -2.78
CA GLY A 226 26.99 1.16 -1.44
C GLY A 226 27.57 2.41 -0.76
N GLU A 227 28.30 3.24 -1.49
CA GLU A 227 29.00 4.42 -0.97
C GLU A 227 28.16 5.69 -1.03
N GLY A 228 27.20 5.77 -1.96
CA GLY A 228 26.39 6.97 -2.23
C GLY A 228 24.89 6.73 -2.27
N MET A 229 24.14 7.83 -2.32
CA MET A 229 22.70 7.85 -2.56
C MET A 229 22.40 8.57 -3.87
N PRO A 230 21.43 8.09 -4.67
CA PRO A 230 20.93 8.87 -5.79
C PRO A 230 20.19 10.11 -5.28
N ASN A 231 20.19 11.19 -6.05
CA ASN A 231 19.23 12.27 -5.85
C ASN A 231 17.83 11.82 -6.31
N LEU A 232 16.79 12.62 -6.04
CA LEU A 232 15.41 12.25 -6.38
C LEU A 232 15.19 12.05 -7.89
N ALA A 233 15.83 12.86 -8.74
CA ALA A 233 15.73 12.72 -10.19
C ALA A 233 16.31 11.38 -10.66
N ALA A 234 17.50 11.01 -10.18
CA ALA A 234 18.11 9.72 -10.47
C ALA A 234 17.27 8.55 -9.91
N ALA A 235 16.68 8.68 -8.72
CA ALA A 235 15.79 7.66 -8.17
C ALA A 235 14.52 7.46 -9.01
N ALA A 236 13.91 8.55 -9.50
CA ALA A 236 12.78 8.50 -10.42
C ALA A 236 13.17 7.81 -11.74
N GLY A 237 14.32 8.19 -12.30
CA GLY A 237 14.86 7.62 -13.53
C GLY A 237 15.16 6.13 -13.43
N ILE A 238 15.81 5.68 -12.35
CA ILE A 238 16.07 4.25 -12.08
C ILE A 238 14.77 3.46 -12.04
N GLN A 239 13.77 3.93 -11.28
CA GLN A 239 12.50 3.21 -11.12
C GLN A 239 11.74 3.11 -12.45
N ARG A 240 11.69 4.20 -13.21
CA ARG A 240 11.11 4.24 -14.56
C ARG A 240 11.84 3.29 -15.53
N PHE A 241 13.18 3.31 -15.50
CA PHE A 241 14.00 2.43 -16.35
C PHE A 241 13.68 0.95 -16.13
N TYR A 242 13.51 0.54 -14.87
CA TYR A 242 13.17 -0.84 -14.51
C TYR A 242 11.66 -1.15 -14.50
N GLY A 243 10.80 -0.17 -14.79
CA GLY A 243 9.35 -0.33 -14.75
C GLY A 243 8.80 -0.68 -13.37
N VAL A 244 9.42 -0.18 -12.30
CA VAL A 244 8.95 -0.36 -10.91
C VAL A 244 8.30 0.91 -10.37
N ASP A 245 7.43 0.76 -9.38
CA ASP A 245 6.62 1.86 -8.84
C ASP A 245 7.51 2.98 -8.26
N GLY A 246 7.37 4.19 -8.82
CA GLY A 246 8.09 5.38 -8.35
C GLY A 246 7.59 5.90 -7.00
N GLY A 247 6.41 5.48 -6.56
CA GLY A 247 5.73 6.01 -5.38
C GLY A 247 5.07 7.35 -5.62
N PHE A 248 4.37 7.82 -4.59
CA PHE A 248 3.50 8.98 -4.68
C PHE A 248 4.22 10.26 -5.11
N LEU A 249 5.46 10.51 -4.67
CA LEU A 249 6.16 11.74 -5.06
C LEU A 249 6.86 11.64 -6.43
N LEU A 250 7.40 10.48 -6.81
CA LEU A 250 8.31 10.39 -7.96
C LEU A 250 7.59 9.95 -9.25
N ALA A 251 6.50 9.17 -9.14
CA ALA A 251 5.74 8.67 -10.30
C ALA A 251 5.27 9.81 -11.21
N ASP A 252 5.32 9.66 -12.53
CA ASP A 252 4.67 10.62 -13.43
C ASP A 252 3.14 10.64 -13.28
N ASP A 253 2.44 11.53 -13.97
CA ASP A 253 0.99 11.63 -13.83
C ASP A 253 0.28 10.36 -14.34
N THR A 254 0.83 9.71 -15.36
CA THR A 254 0.29 8.48 -15.93
C THR A 254 0.48 7.32 -14.96
N GLU A 255 1.69 7.14 -14.44
CA GLU A 255 2.05 6.12 -13.44
C GLU A 255 1.23 6.29 -12.15
N ALA A 256 1.08 7.53 -11.66
CA ALA A 256 0.33 7.81 -10.43
C ALA A 256 -1.17 7.52 -10.58
N LEU A 257 -1.77 7.86 -11.74
CA LEU A 257 -3.16 7.53 -12.01
C LEU A 257 -3.38 6.04 -12.22
N ALA A 258 -2.48 5.35 -12.92
CA ALA A 258 -2.54 3.89 -13.06
C ALA A 258 -2.50 3.21 -11.68
N THR A 259 -1.62 3.67 -10.79
CA THR A 259 -1.53 3.21 -9.40
C THR A 259 -2.81 3.47 -8.61
N ALA A 260 -3.43 4.65 -8.76
CA ALA A 260 -4.68 4.97 -8.08
C ALA A 260 -5.84 4.10 -8.60
N LEU A 261 -5.92 3.88 -9.91
CA LEU A 261 -6.92 3.02 -10.52
C LEU A 261 -6.75 1.56 -10.11
N ALA A 262 -5.51 1.06 -10.01
CA ALA A 262 -5.24 -0.30 -9.53
C ALA A 262 -5.67 -0.50 -8.06
N LEU A 263 -5.55 0.53 -7.21
CA LEU A 263 -6.09 0.49 -5.84
C LEU A 263 -7.60 0.40 -5.84
N ILE A 264 -8.27 1.25 -6.63
CA ILE A 264 -9.73 1.22 -6.76
C ILE A 264 -10.19 -0.13 -7.30
N GLU A 265 -9.50 -0.67 -8.31
CA GLU A 265 -9.75 -2.00 -8.86
C GLU A 265 -9.67 -3.08 -7.77
N GLY A 266 -8.59 -3.09 -6.97
CA GLY A 266 -8.45 -4.05 -5.88
C GLY A 266 -9.51 -3.91 -4.78
N GLU A 267 -9.97 -2.68 -4.47
CA GLU A 267 -11.09 -2.44 -3.56
C GLU A 267 -12.39 -3.04 -4.10
N LEU A 268 -12.67 -2.84 -5.39
CA LEU A 268 -13.87 -3.37 -6.04
C LEU A 268 -13.82 -4.90 -6.17
N GLU A 269 -12.67 -5.48 -6.51
CA GLU A 269 -12.50 -6.93 -6.54
C GLU A 269 -12.69 -7.56 -5.15
N CYS A 270 -12.26 -6.87 -4.08
CA CYS A 270 -12.56 -7.33 -2.73
C CYS A 270 -14.07 -7.36 -2.49
N VAL A 271 -14.80 -6.31 -2.88
CA VAL A 271 -16.27 -6.26 -2.77
C VAL A 271 -16.94 -7.38 -3.57
N GLU A 272 -16.49 -7.65 -4.81
CA GLU A 272 -17.01 -8.77 -5.61
C GLU A 272 -16.80 -10.11 -4.89
N ARG A 273 -15.59 -10.38 -4.41
CA ARG A 273 -15.28 -11.66 -3.72
C ARG A 273 -16.01 -11.82 -2.40
N GLU A 274 -16.23 -10.73 -1.67
CA GLU A 274 -17.00 -10.77 -0.42
C GLU A 274 -18.48 -11.09 -0.68
N ARG A 275 -19.03 -10.65 -1.81
CA ARG A 275 -20.37 -11.08 -2.26
C ARG A 275 -20.39 -12.55 -2.66
N GLU A 276 -19.34 -13.04 -3.31
CA GLU A 276 -19.21 -14.44 -3.70
C GLU A 276 -19.02 -15.37 -2.49
N ASN A 277 -18.35 -14.91 -1.43
CA ASN A 277 -18.11 -15.69 -0.21
C ASN A 277 -18.25 -14.83 1.08
N PRO A 278 -19.47 -14.71 1.62
CA PRO A 278 -19.74 -13.91 2.81
C PRO A 278 -18.96 -14.36 4.06
N MET A 279 -18.61 -15.65 4.15
CA MET A 279 -17.82 -16.19 5.26
C MET A 279 -16.37 -15.67 5.23
N LEU A 280 -15.77 -15.57 4.04
CA LEU A 280 -14.44 -14.96 3.89
C LEU A 280 -14.45 -13.46 4.19
N ALA A 281 -15.55 -12.76 3.93
CA ALA A 281 -15.72 -11.35 4.28
C ALA A 281 -15.66 -11.13 5.79
N VAL A 282 -16.40 -11.95 6.56
CA VAL A 282 -16.37 -11.92 8.04
C VAL A 282 -14.95 -12.18 8.56
N LEU A 283 -14.25 -13.20 8.05
CA LEU A 283 -12.89 -13.51 8.48
C LEU A 283 -11.89 -12.36 8.21
N ARG A 284 -12.05 -11.63 7.10
CA ARG A 284 -11.18 -10.48 6.76
C ARG A 284 -11.49 -9.25 7.60
N ALA A 285 -12.77 -8.96 7.86
CA ALA A 285 -13.19 -7.81 8.65
C ALA A 285 -12.64 -7.83 10.09
N HIS A 286 -12.36 -9.01 10.63
CA HIS A 286 -11.90 -9.20 12.01
C HIS A 286 -10.38 -9.45 12.15
N ASP A 287 -9.58 -9.22 11.10
CA ASP A 287 -8.11 -9.44 11.06
C ASP A 287 -7.66 -10.74 11.77
N VAL A 288 -8.35 -11.85 11.48
CA VAL A 288 -8.06 -13.15 12.12
C VAL A 288 -6.80 -13.83 11.57
N ARG A 289 -6.10 -13.22 10.59
CA ARG A 289 -4.89 -13.80 9.96
C ARG A 289 -3.81 -14.13 10.99
N SER A 290 -3.54 -13.20 11.88
CA SER A 290 -2.59 -13.37 12.99
C SER A 290 -2.97 -14.53 13.93
N ILE A 291 -4.27 -14.77 14.12
CA ILE A 291 -4.81 -15.86 14.94
C ILE A 291 -4.65 -17.18 14.19
N VAL A 292 -5.08 -17.24 12.93
CA VAL A 292 -5.00 -18.43 12.07
C VAL A 292 -3.56 -18.91 11.87
N THR A 293 -2.62 -18.00 11.61
CA THR A 293 -1.20 -18.34 11.43
C THR A 293 -0.58 -18.94 12.70
N ARG A 294 -1.01 -18.48 13.88
CA ARG A 294 -0.55 -19.03 15.17
C ARG A 294 -1.26 -20.34 15.51
N ALA A 295 -2.56 -20.42 15.25
CA ALA A 295 -3.39 -21.61 15.45
C ALA A 295 -2.87 -22.80 14.61
N GLY A 296 -2.37 -22.54 13.39
CA GLY A 296 -1.72 -23.55 12.53
C GLY A 296 -0.51 -24.27 13.14
N ARG A 297 0.04 -23.78 14.27
CA ARG A 297 1.15 -24.41 15.00
C ARG A 297 0.69 -25.25 16.19
N LEU A 298 -0.61 -25.28 16.48
CA LEU A 298 -1.17 -26.00 17.62
C LEU A 298 -1.36 -27.49 17.30
N SER A 299 -1.26 -28.32 18.34
CA SER A 299 -1.68 -29.72 18.27
C SER A 299 -3.21 -29.83 18.16
N PRO A 300 -3.77 -31.00 17.78
CA PRO A 300 -5.22 -31.19 17.72
C PRO A 300 -5.94 -30.86 19.04
N GLN A 301 -5.30 -31.13 20.18
CA GLN A 301 -5.83 -30.76 21.50
C GLN A 301 -5.75 -29.25 21.75
N GLY A 302 -4.70 -28.59 21.25
CA GLY A 302 -4.59 -27.13 21.27
C GLY A 302 -5.65 -26.44 20.39
N TRP A 303 -6.01 -27.05 19.25
CA TRP A 303 -7.13 -26.59 18.41
C TRP A 303 -8.46 -26.64 19.14
N LYS A 304 -8.74 -27.76 19.84
CA LYS A 304 -9.95 -27.89 20.66
C LYS A 304 -9.99 -26.84 21.77
N SER A 305 -8.88 -26.64 22.48
CA SER A 305 -8.80 -25.63 23.55
C SER A 305 -8.97 -24.20 23.03
N LEU A 306 -8.48 -23.89 21.82
CA LEU A 306 -8.68 -22.59 21.19
C LEU A 306 -10.15 -22.37 20.81
N ALA A 307 -10.82 -23.40 20.28
CA ALA A 307 -12.24 -23.35 19.95
C ALA A 307 -13.10 -23.13 21.21
N ASP A 308 -12.88 -23.92 22.27
CA ASP A 308 -13.61 -23.79 23.54
C ASP A 308 -13.42 -22.38 24.15
N HIS A 309 -12.23 -21.80 24.04
CA HIS A 309 -11.95 -20.45 24.51
C HIS A 309 -12.63 -19.34 23.69
N LEU A 310 -12.75 -19.55 22.37
CA LEU A 310 -13.48 -18.64 21.49
C LEU A 310 -14.99 -18.69 21.81
N ASP A 311 -15.55 -19.87 22.07
CA ASP A 311 -16.94 -20.04 22.48
C ASP A 311 -17.21 -19.31 23.81
N ASP A 312 -16.32 -19.45 24.79
CA ASP A 312 -16.41 -18.72 26.06
C ASP A 312 -16.36 -17.19 25.87
N LEU A 313 -15.51 -16.70 24.97
CA LEU A 313 -15.41 -15.27 24.65
C LEU A 313 -16.69 -14.76 23.97
N LEU A 314 -17.20 -15.49 22.99
CA LEU A 314 -18.44 -15.14 22.27
C LEU A 314 -19.67 -15.19 23.19
N ALA A 315 -19.71 -16.13 24.14
CA ALA A 315 -20.75 -16.18 25.17
C ALA A 315 -20.70 -14.97 26.11
N ARG A 316 -19.50 -14.52 26.50
CA ARG A 316 -19.32 -13.29 27.31
C ARG A 316 -19.69 -12.01 26.57
N GLU A 317 -19.44 -11.97 25.26
CA GLU A 317 -19.79 -10.82 24.41
C GLU A 317 -21.25 -10.85 23.95
N GLY A 318 -22.04 -11.86 24.34
CA GLY A 318 -23.45 -11.99 24.01
C GLY A 318 -23.73 -12.34 22.54
N GLN A 319 -22.73 -12.87 21.83
CA GLN A 319 -22.81 -13.21 20.40
C GLN A 319 -23.21 -14.68 20.14
N LEU A 320 -23.15 -15.53 21.18
CA LEU A 320 -23.75 -16.86 21.14
C LEU A 320 -25.14 -16.81 21.78
N GLY A 321 -26.17 -17.04 20.96
CA GLY A 321 -27.53 -17.28 21.44
C GLY A 321 -27.56 -18.51 22.35
N LEU A 322 -28.15 -18.35 23.53
CA LEU A 322 -28.29 -19.36 24.58
C LEU A 322 -28.83 -20.70 24.02
N PRO A 323 -28.11 -21.83 24.20
CA PRO A 323 -28.69 -23.13 23.93
C PRO A 323 -29.63 -23.53 25.06
N GLY A 324 -30.93 -23.62 24.74
CA GLY A 324 -31.85 -24.54 25.39
C GLY A 324 -32.58 -24.03 26.63
N THR A 325 -33.73 -23.39 26.39
CA THR A 325 -34.87 -23.36 27.30
C THR A 325 -35.30 -24.78 27.70
N LYS A 326 -35.04 -25.16 28.96
CA LYS A 326 -35.91 -26.04 29.75
C LYS A 326 -36.51 -25.14 30.83
N GLY A 327 -37.80 -24.99 31.07
CA GLY A 327 -39.00 -25.66 30.62
C GLY A 327 -40.04 -25.29 31.68
N GLY A 328 -41.19 -24.76 31.25
CA GLY A 328 -42.46 -24.65 31.98
C GLY A 328 -42.44 -24.26 33.47
N ALA A 329 -42.85 -23.03 33.76
CA ALA A 329 -43.50 -22.75 35.03
C ALA A 329 -44.84 -23.49 35.10
N PRO A 330 -45.16 -24.23 36.17
CA PRO A 330 -46.54 -24.57 36.50
C PRO A 330 -47.13 -23.43 37.33
N THR A 331 -48.17 -22.81 36.79
CA THR A 331 -49.18 -22.07 37.55
C THR A 331 -50.07 -23.05 38.30
N ASP A 332 -50.16 -22.91 39.61
CA ASP A 332 -51.28 -23.27 40.49
C ASP A 332 -50.86 -22.81 41.90
N GLY A 333 -51.63 -22.16 42.76
CA GLY A 333 -53.04 -21.79 42.82
C GLY A 333 -53.22 -21.37 44.29
N ALA A 334 -53.68 -20.15 44.55
CA ALA A 334 -53.91 -19.65 45.90
C ALA A 334 -55.38 -19.78 46.27
N ALA A 335 -55.72 -20.54 47.30
CA ALA A 335 -56.86 -20.29 48.19
C ALA A 335 -56.73 -21.14 49.45
N ALA A 336 -56.67 -20.44 50.59
CA ALA A 336 -56.67 -21.02 51.93
C ALA A 336 -58.11 -21.30 52.37
N GLU A 337 -58.39 -22.53 52.79
CA GLU A 337 -59.52 -22.86 53.66
C GLU A 337 -58.95 -23.20 55.04
N GLY A 338 -59.37 -22.45 56.04
CA GLY A 338 -59.04 -22.69 57.44
C GLY A 338 -60.19 -22.20 58.29
N GLU A 339 -61.15 -23.08 58.56
CA GLU A 339 -62.15 -22.87 59.61
C GLU A 339 -62.51 -24.21 60.25
N THR A 340 -62.32 -24.30 61.56
CA THR A 340 -63.10 -25.15 62.48
C THR A 340 -62.67 -24.87 63.92
N PRO A 341 -63.55 -25.06 64.92
CA PRO A 341 -64.98 -24.77 64.98
C PRO A 341 -65.31 -23.59 65.93
#